data_AF-A0AAV2YQ23-F1
#
_entry.id   AF-A0AAV2YQ23-F1
#
_cell.length_a   1.000
_cell.length_b   1.000
_cell.length_c   1.000
_cell.angle_alpha   90.00
_cell.angle_beta   90.00
_cell.angle_gamma   90.00
#
_symmetry.space_group_name_H-M   'P 1'
#
loop_
_entity.id
_entity.type
_entity.pdbx_description
1 polymer ?
#
loop_
_entity_poly.entity_id
_entity_poly.type
_entity_poly.pdbx_seq_one_letter_code
_entity_poly.pdbx_strand_id
1 'polypeptide(L)' 'MGAEASKFLGNEAVNPCQQQMDTYIKCVDARNAESGGLRDGDECEKESEEYRECRRKLKEWKKAQAAAEAK' A
#
# COMPACT_ATOMS: atom_id res chain seq x y z
N MET A 1 23.24 -0.63 9.54
CA MET A 1 23.08 0.74 9.02
C MET A 1 22.60 0.58 7.57
N GLY A 2 21.30 0.44 7.26
CA GLY A 2 20.19 1.31 7.62
C GLY A 2 20.11 2.46 6.62
N ALA A 3 19.91 2.18 5.32
CA ALA A 3 20.09 3.20 4.29
C ALA A 3 19.30 2.99 2.98
N GLU A 4 18.09 2.42 2.96
CA GLU A 4 17.25 2.45 1.74
C GLU A 4 15.75 2.68 2.00
N ALA A 5 15.39 3.28 3.14
CA ALA A 5 13.98 3.47 3.52
C ALA A 5 13.26 4.65 2.83
N SER A 6 13.92 5.51 2.05
CA SER A 6 13.35 6.85 1.78
C SER A 6 13.37 7.33 0.34
N LYS A 7 13.66 6.49 -0.67
CA LYS A 7 13.81 6.97 -2.05
C LYS A 7 12.61 6.76 -2.97
N PHE A 8 11.52 6.14 -2.51
CA PHE A 8 10.33 5.86 -3.34
C PHE A 8 9.06 6.63 -2.96
N LEU A 9 9.14 7.61 -2.06
CA LEU A 9 8.05 8.58 -1.85
C LEU A 9 7.80 9.49 -3.09
N GLY A 10 8.59 9.35 -4.17
CA GLY A 10 8.56 10.22 -5.35
C GLY A 10 7.53 9.86 -6.43
N ASN A 11 6.30 9.50 -6.08
CA ASN A 11 5.21 9.55 -7.07
C ASN A 11 3.84 9.82 -6.42
N GLU A 12 3.66 11.05 -5.94
CA GLU A 12 2.38 11.66 -5.58
C GLU A 12 1.43 11.86 -6.78
N ALA A 13 1.51 11.01 -7.81
CA ALA A 13 0.55 11.00 -8.90
C ALA A 13 -0.59 10.01 -8.59
N VAL A 14 -1.50 10.46 -7.72
CA VAL A 14 -2.90 10.01 -7.62
C VAL A 14 -3.07 8.48 -7.61
N ASN A 15 -2.45 7.78 -6.67
CA ASN A 15 -2.85 6.41 -6.39
C ASN A 15 -4.03 6.45 -5.40
N PRO A 16 -5.26 6.06 -5.78
CA PRO A 16 -6.41 6.12 -4.88
C PRO A 16 -6.30 5.16 -3.70
N CYS A 17 -5.30 4.28 -3.69
CA CYS A 17 -4.95 3.39 -2.57
C CYS A 17 -3.76 3.89 -1.75
N GLN A 18 -3.31 5.13 -1.96
CA GLN A 18 -2.13 5.69 -1.31
C GLN A 18 -2.31 5.84 0.19
N GLN A 19 -3.53 6.10 0.65
CA GLN A 19 -3.83 6.18 2.09
C GLN A 19 -3.63 4.80 2.77
N GLN A 20 -4.12 3.72 2.17
CA GLN A 20 -3.93 2.36 2.69
C GLN A 20 -2.46 1.93 2.63
N MET A 21 -1.75 2.34 1.57
CA MET A 21 -0.32 2.11 1.43
C MET A 21 0.49 2.83 2.52
N ASP A 22 0.15 4.08 2.81
CA ASP A 22 0.78 4.90 3.84
C ASP A 22 0.54 4.31 5.24
N THR A 23 -0.68 3.86 5.53
CA THR A 23 -1.00 3.16 6.79
C THR A 23 -0.17 1.87 6.94
N TYR A 24 -0.07 1.06 5.88
CA TYR A 24 0.76 -0.14 5.89
C TYR A 24 2.25 0.18 6.14
N ILE A 25 2.79 1.19 5.46
CA ILE A 25 4.19 1.62 5.64
C ILE A 25 4.42 2.13 7.06
N LYS A 26 3.49 2.91 7.63
CA LYS A 26 3.58 3.39 9.01
C LYS A 26 3.54 2.26 10.02
N CYS A 27 2.71 1.25 9.81
CA CYS A 27 2.72 0.05 10.64
C CYS A 27 4.07 -0.65 10.57
N VAL A 28 4.57 -0.90 9.35
CA VAL A 28 5.86 -1.56 9.14
C VAL A 28 6.99 -0.77 9.80
N ASP A 29 7.02 0.55 9.64
CA ASP A 29 8.05 1.43 10.21
C ASP A 29 8.01 1.43 11.74
N ALA A 30 6.81 1.58 12.33
CA ALA A 30 6.63 1.52 13.78
C ALA A 30 7.10 0.17 14.35
N ARG A 31 6.70 -0.94 13.72
CA ARG A 31 7.11 -2.30 14.13
C ARG A 31 8.61 -2.55 13.94
N ASN A 32 9.21 -2.03 12.87
CA ASN A 32 10.65 -2.06 12.68
C ASN A 32 11.39 -1.29 13.79
N ALA A 33 10.87 -0.12 14.19
CA ALA A 33 11.44 0.70 15.25
C ALA A 33 11.26 0.07 16.65
N GLU A 34 10.13 -0.56 16.93
CA GLU A 34 9.80 -1.14 18.24
C GLU A 34 10.41 -2.54 18.47
N SER A 35 10.28 -3.45 17.49
CA SER A 35 10.67 -4.86 17.62
C SER A 35 11.97 -5.23 16.90
N GLY A 36 12.57 -4.29 16.15
CA GLY A 36 13.73 -4.55 15.29
C GLY A 36 13.39 -5.25 13.96
N GLY A 37 12.10 -5.30 13.60
CA GLY A 37 11.61 -5.90 12.36
C GLY A 37 10.22 -6.52 12.50
N LEU A 38 9.52 -6.71 11.35
CA LEU A 38 8.34 -7.58 11.26
C LEU A 38 8.77 -9.02 11.54
N ARG A 39 8.44 -9.54 12.73
CA ARG A 39 8.88 -10.89 13.13
C ARG A 39 8.09 -12.01 12.46
N ASP A 40 6.80 -11.82 12.22
CA ASP A 40 5.90 -12.89 11.75
C ASP A 40 5.07 -12.53 10.51
N GLY A 41 5.27 -11.35 9.91
CA GLY A 41 4.48 -10.91 8.74
C GLY A 41 3.02 -10.57 9.04
N ASP A 42 2.52 -10.92 10.22
CA ASP A 42 1.13 -10.77 10.66
C ASP A 42 0.81 -9.37 11.22
N GLU A 43 1.79 -8.68 11.81
CA GLU A 43 1.55 -7.41 12.56
C GLU A 43 0.97 -6.28 11.70
N CYS A 44 1.18 -6.32 10.38
CA CYS A 44 0.62 -5.35 9.43
C CYS A 44 -0.18 -6.05 8.32
N GLU A 45 -0.60 -7.31 8.53
CA GLU A 45 -1.35 -8.09 7.54
C GLU A 45 -2.64 -7.36 7.17
N LYS A 46 -3.39 -6.90 8.18
CA LYS A 46 -4.65 -6.17 7.99
C LYS A 46 -4.51 -4.94 7.10
N GLU A 47 -3.52 -4.08 7.37
CA GLU A 47 -3.26 -2.89 6.53
C GLU A 47 -2.81 -3.29 5.12
N SER A 48 -2.06 -4.38 4.99
CA SER A 48 -1.64 -4.90 3.68
C SER A 48 -2.82 -5.46 2.87
N GLU A 49 -3.79 -6.09 3.55
CA GLU A 49 -5.02 -6.60 2.96
C GLU A 49 -5.91 -5.46 2.47
N GLU A 50 -6.08 -4.40 3.27
CA GLU A 50 -6.83 -3.21 2.87
C GLU A 50 -6.21 -2.55 1.63
N TYR A 51 -4.87 -2.46 1.57
CA TYR A 51 -4.18 -1.96 0.38
C TYR A 51 -4.38 -2.85 -0.85
N ARG A 52 -4.29 -4.17 -0.68
CA ARG A 52 -4.54 -5.15 -1.77
C ARG A 52 -5.99 -5.11 -2.24
N GLU A 53 -6.94 -4.97 -1.32
CA GLU A 53 -8.36 -4.87 -1.63
C GLU A 53 -8.67 -3.60 -2.40
N CYS A 54 -8.14 -2.45 -1.96
CA CYS A 54 -8.26 -1.20 -2.69
C CYS A 54 -7.74 -1.33 -4.13
N ARG A 55 -6.56 -1.96 -4.32
CA ARG A 55 -5.99 -2.21 -5.65
C ARG A 55 -6.87 -3.13 -6.50
N ARG A 56 -7.49 -4.16 -5.91
CA ARG A 56 -8.45 -5.04 -6.62
C ARG A 56 -9.68 -4.26 -7.07
N LYS A 57 -10.31 -3.50 -6.16
CA LYS A 57 -11.47 -2.65 -6.46
C LYS A 57 -11.14 -1.60 -7.53
N LEU A 58 -9.96 -0.97 -7.44
CA LEU A 58 -9.50 -0.03 -8.45
C LEU A 58 -9.32 -0.68 -9.83
N LYS A 59 -8.75 -1.88 -9.88
CA LYS A 59 -8.57 -2.63 -11.13
C LYS A 59 -9.93 -2.97 -11.76
N GLU A 60 -10.88 -3.43 -10.96
CA GLU A 60 -12.26 -3.72 -11.40
C GLU A 60 -12.94 -2.45 -11.90
N TRP A 61 -12.84 -1.34 -11.16
CA TRP A 61 -13.40 -0.05 -11.56
C TRP A 61 -12.79 0.49 -12.85
N LYS A 62 -11.46 0.43 -13.00
CA LYS A 62 -10.78 0.81 -14.25
C LYS A 62 -11.19 -0.07 -15.43
N LYS A 63 -11.36 -1.38 -15.20
CA LYS A 63 -11.84 -2.32 -16.21
C LYS A 63 -13.29 -2.00 -16.63
N ALA A 64 -14.15 -1.65 -15.67
CA ALA A 64 -15.53 -1.23 -15.93
C ALA A 64 -15.58 0.10 -16.69
N GLN A 65 -14.77 1.09 -16.30
CA GLN A 65 -14.62 2.38 -17.01
C GLN A 65 -14.14 2.17 -18.44
N ALA A 66 -13.07 1.39 -18.65
CA ALA A 66 -12.55 1.09 -19.99
C ALA A 66 -13.57 0.36 -20.88
N ALA A 67 -14.40 -0.51 -20.30
CA ALA A 67 -15.49 -1.18 -21.01
C ALA A 67 -16.68 -0.25 -21.31
N ALA A 68 -16.91 0.78 -20.48
CA ALA A 68 -17.94 1.78 -20.67
C ALA A 68 -17.55 2.83 -21.73
N GLU A 69 -16.27 3.22 -21.80
CA GLU A 69 -15.75 4.16 -22.81
C GLU A 69 -15.55 3.51 -24.20
N ALA A 70 -15.59 2.17 -24.30
CA ALA A 70 -15.49 1.44 -25.56
C ALA A 70 -16.84 1.22 -26.28
N LYS A 71 -17.93 1.86 -25.82
CA LYS A 71 -19.26 1.86 -26.44
C LYS A 71 -19.65 3.25 -26.89
#